data_AF-A0A7W1A2U5-F1
#
_entry.id   AF-A0A7W1A2U5-F1
#
_cell.length_a   1.000
_cell.length_b   1.000
_cell.length_c   1.000
_cell.angle_alpha   90.00
_cell.angle_beta   90.00
_cell.angle_gamma   90.00
#
_symmetry.space_group_name_H-M   'P 1'
#
loop_
_entity.id
_entity.type
_entity.pdbx_description
1 polymer ?
#
loop_
_entity_poly.entity_id
_entity_poly.type
_entity_poly.pdbx_seq_one_letter_code
_entity_poly.pdbx_strand_id
1 'polypeptide(L)'
;MRIALALLIACSSERSAAPPVRTPPIAIAADAAAPIDATIDAAVDVFVDLRARGFEKAAELIEQRVAQPKPKMKLSVDQGRAAAAALVVLDRPAVRELHAVMPRSTVELARAVRERGVSVEEADAIARYLVRVVQALSFERLATFDENHSHVIGRDWPDIDYTGEGMTWQSQRADWEPKGVISFKRAPFIHAYFVGAERLPHWKRVYRPRGRMRDVQAP
;
A
#
# COMPACT_ATOMS: atom_id res chain seq x y z
N MET A 1 17.12 20.45 25.14
CA MET A 1 16.00 21.37 24.94
C MET A 1 14.99 20.68 24.03
N ARG A 2 13.83 20.25 24.56
CA ARG A 2 12.81 19.47 23.86
C ARG A 2 11.86 20.44 23.14
N ILE A 3 11.77 20.36 21.81
CA ILE A 3 10.80 21.15 21.03
C ILE A 3 9.55 20.28 20.84
N ALA A 4 8.50 20.62 21.59
CA ALA A 4 7.15 20.12 21.38
C ALA A 4 6.56 20.87 20.17
N LEU A 5 6.15 20.13 19.14
CA LEU A 5 5.46 20.68 17.97
C LEU A 5 3.95 20.63 18.23
N ALA A 6 3.35 21.81 18.33
CA ALA A 6 1.94 22.02 18.64
C ALA A 6 1.02 21.51 17.52
N LEU A 7 0.00 20.75 17.93
CA LEU A 7 -1.19 20.42 17.14
C LEU A 7 -2.01 21.70 16.89
N LEU A 8 -2.35 21.96 15.63
CA LEU A 8 -3.41 22.91 15.27
C LEU A 8 -4.72 22.14 15.10
N ILE A 9 -5.65 22.46 16.01
CA ILE A 9 -7.04 22.00 16.07
C ILE A 9 -7.84 22.77 15.02
N ALA A 10 -8.52 22.05 14.12
CA ALA A 10 -9.59 22.60 13.29
C ALA A 10 -10.92 22.03 13.77
N CYS A 11 -11.72 22.87 14.42
CA CYS A 11 -13.10 22.57 14.80
C CYS A 11 -13.95 22.37 13.54
N SER A 12 -14.69 21.27 13.47
CA SER A 12 -15.79 21.09 12.52
C SER A 12 -16.91 20.28 13.17
N SER A 13 -17.96 21.02 13.50
CA SER A 13 -19.38 20.67 13.62
C SER A 13 -19.75 19.19 13.87
N GLU A 14 -20.19 18.91 15.08
CA GLU A 14 -20.92 17.69 15.44
C GLU A 14 -22.23 17.59 14.64
N ARG A 15 -22.35 16.57 13.79
CA ARG A 15 -23.65 16.03 13.37
C ARG A 15 -23.79 14.64 13.96
N SER A 16 -24.61 14.56 15.00
CA SER A 16 -25.08 13.32 15.60
C SER A 16 -25.87 12.52 14.57
N ALA A 17 -25.32 11.38 14.12
CA ALA A 17 -26.02 10.42 13.29
C ALA A 17 -26.45 9.23 14.17
N ALA A 18 -27.74 8.90 14.15
CA ALA A 18 -28.32 7.79 14.89
C ALA A 18 -27.74 6.42 14.47
N PRO A 19 -27.69 5.43 15.37
CA PRO A 19 -27.10 4.12 15.08
C PRO A 19 -27.93 3.33 14.05
N PRO A 20 -27.30 2.66 13.08
CA PRO A 20 -28.01 1.79 12.14
C PRO A 20 -28.49 0.50 12.82
N VAL A 21 -29.69 0.07 12.42
CA VAL A 21 -30.36 -1.17 12.82
C VAL A 21 -29.54 -2.38 12.36
N ARG A 22 -29.25 -3.31 13.27
CA ARG A 22 -28.53 -4.56 12.97
C ARG A 22 -29.48 -5.55 12.28
N THR A 23 -29.20 -5.89 11.02
CA THR A 23 -29.77 -7.08 10.36
C THR A 23 -28.81 -8.26 10.59
N PRO A 24 -29.30 -9.47 10.91
CA PRO A 24 -28.44 -10.63 11.13
C PRO A 24 -27.75 -11.08 9.83
N PRO A 25 -26.52 -11.63 9.90
CA PRO A 25 -25.78 -12.07 8.72
C PRO A 25 -26.37 -13.36 8.14
N ILE A 26 -26.59 -13.36 6.82
CA ILE A 26 -26.82 -14.56 6.02
C ILE A 26 -25.49 -15.30 5.94
N ALA A 27 -25.46 -16.55 6.41
CA ALA A 27 -24.30 -17.43 6.32
C ALA A 27 -24.12 -17.85 4.85
N ILE A 28 -23.08 -17.35 4.19
CA ILE A 28 -22.59 -17.89 2.93
C ILE A 28 -21.43 -18.82 3.31
N ALA A 29 -21.56 -20.11 2.98
CA ALA A 29 -20.51 -21.09 3.15
C ALA A 29 -19.28 -20.65 2.33
N ALA A 30 -18.20 -20.30 3.02
CA ALA A 30 -16.91 -20.09 2.41
C ALA A 30 -16.36 -21.46 1.99
N ASP A 31 -16.23 -21.66 0.69
CA ASP A 31 -15.52 -22.80 0.12
C ASP A 31 -14.05 -22.67 0.57
N ALA A 32 -13.65 -23.54 1.50
CA ALA A 32 -12.33 -23.53 2.08
C ALA A 32 -11.33 -23.97 1.00
N ALA A 33 -10.47 -23.05 0.56
CA ALA A 33 -9.33 -23.40 -0.26
C ALA A 33 -8.51 -24.50 0.46
N ALA A 34 -8.21 -25.57 -0.27
CA ALA A 34 -7.52 -26.74 0.26
C ALA A 34 -6.18 -26.35 0.92
N PRO A 35 -5.83 -26.97 2.06
CA PRO A 35 -4.51 -26.79 2.66
C PRO A 35 -3.46 -27.39 1.72
N ILE A 36 -2.59 -26.54 1.19
CA ILE A 36 -1.41 -26.99 0.46
C ILE A 36 -0.44 -27.58 1.48
N ASP A 37 -0.03 -28.80 1.17
CA ASP A 37 0.84 -29.72 1.91
C ASP A 37 2.00 -29.03 2.63
N ALA A 38 2.10 -29.27 3.94
CA ALA A 38 3.13 -28.73 4.84
C ALA A 38 4.41 -29.57 4.78
N THR A 39 4.90 -29.84 3.57
CA THR A 39 6.15 -30.60 3.35
C THR A 39 7.05 -29.86 2.35
N ILE A 40 7.61 -28.74 2.81
CA ILE A 40 8.84 -28.19 2.22
C ILE A 40 9.84 -28.00 3.36
N ASP A 41 10.54 -29.09 3.68
CA ASP A 41 11.74 -29.10 4.53
C ASP A 41 13.00 -28.67 3.73
N ALA A 42 12.81 -27.77 2.77
CA ALA A 42 13.90 -27.13 2.02
C ALA A 42 13.59 -25.65 1.87
N ALA A 43 13.37 -25.00 3.02
CA ALA A 43 13.57 -23.57 3.14
C ALA A 43 15.06 -23.28 2.88
N VAL A 44 15.43 -23.14 1.59
CA VAL A 44 16.27 -22.00 1.26
C VAL A 44 15.55 -20.84 1.93
N ASP A 45 16.17 -20.28 2.98
CA ASP A 45 15.59 -19.18 3.73
C ASP A 45 15.01 -18.21 2.70
N VAL A 46 13.69 -18.04 2.70
CA VAL A 46 12.98 -17.32 1.62
C VAL A 46 13.55 -15.91 1.43
N PHE A 47 14.18 -15.37 2.48
CA PHE A 47 14.90 -14.10 2.43
C PHE A 47 16.29 -14.21 1.77
N VAL A 48 16.98 -15.34 1.85
CA VAL A 48 18.21 -15.62 1.10
C VAL A 48 17.90 -15.75 -0.40
N ASP A 49 16.87 -16.51 -0.79
CA ASP A 49 16.45 -16.59 -2.20
C ASP A 49 16.00 -15.21 -2.73
N LEU A 50 15.18 -14.49 -1.94
CA LEU A 50 14.73 -13.15 -2.31
C LEU A 50 15.91 -12.19 -2.54
N ARG A 51 16.93 -12.20 -1.65
CA ARG A 51 18.16 -11.42 -1.84
C ARG A 51 18.93 -11.83 -3.07
N ALA A 52 19.14 -13.13 -3.30
CA ALA A 52 19.85 -13.63 -4.48
C ALA A 52 19.20 -13.21 -5.81
N ARG A 53 17.89 -12.93 -5.80
CA ARG A 53 17.14 -12.43 -6.95
C ARG A 53 17.22 -10.92 -7.15
N GLY A 54 17.92 -10.19 -6.28
CA GLY A 54 18.09 -8.73 -6.35
C GLY A 54 16.99 -7.94 -5.62
N PHE A 55 16.30 -8.55 -4.65
CA PHE A 55 15.26 -7.89 -3.83
C PHE A 55 15.76 -7.54 -2.42
N GLU A 56 17.03 -7.19 -2.25
CA GLU A 56 17.67 -6.99 -0.94
C GLU A 56 16.94 -5.96 -0.07
N LYS A 57 16.60 -4.79 -0.63
CA LYS A 57 15.86 -3.74 0.09
C LYS A 57 14.46 -4.19 0.53
N ALA A 58 13.83 -5.10 -0.22
CA ALA A 58 12.51 -5.60 0.14
C ALA A 58 12.63 -6.65 1.26
N ALA A 59 13.63 -7.53 1.19
CA ALA A 59 13.95 -8.48 2.26
C ALA A 59 14.21 -7.74 3.59
N GLU A 60 15.10 -6.74 3.58
CA GLU A 60 15.40 -5.90 4.74
C GLU A 60 14.15 -5.22 5.31
N LEU A 61 13.31 -4.63 4.45
CA LEU A 61 12.07 -3.98 4.89
C LEU A 61 11.10 -4.97 5.54
N ILE A 62 10.95 -6.17 4.97
CA ILE A 62 10.08 -7.20 5.53
C ILE A 62 10.59 -7.63 6.91
N GLU A 63 11.89 -7.92 7.04
CA GLU A 63 12.50 -8.28 8.33
C GLU A 63 12.32 -7.17 9.38
N GLN A 64 12.53 -5.90 8.99
CA GLN A 64 12.27 -4.76 9.86
C GLN A 64 10.80 -4.69 10.32
N ARG A 65 9.85 -4.95 9.43
CA ARG A 65 8.41 -4.96 9.76
C ARG A 65 7.98 -6.15 10.59
N VAL A 66 8.70 -7.27 10.52
CA VAL A 66 8.51 -8.42 11.41
C VAL A 66 9.04 -8.09 12.81
N ALA A 67 10.23 -7.50 12.89
CA ALA A 67 10.90 -7.19 14.15
C ALA A 67 10.32 -5.97 14.88
N GLN A 68 9.61 -5.06 14.19
CA GLN A 68 9.20 -3.81 14.81
C GLN A 68 8.20 -4.00 15.97
N PRO A 69 8.30 -3.19 17.03
CA PRO A 69 7.36 -3.24 18.16
C PRO A 69 6.04 -2.51 17.85
N LYS A 70 6.06 -1.53 16.95
CA LYS A 70 4.89 -0.68 16.66
C LYS A 70 3.86 -1.45 15.83
N PRO A 71 2.55 -1.36 16.12
CA PRO A 71 1.52 -2.09 15.38
C PRO A 71 1.37 -1.66 13.92
N LYS A 72 1.51 -0.36 13.62
CA LYS A 72 1.29 0.18 12.27
C LYS A 72 2.21 -0.51 11.26
N MET A 73 1.61 -1.19 10.28
CA MET A 73 2.31 -1.93 9.22
C MET A 73 3.18 -3.11 9.70
N LYS A 74 3.01 -3.56 10.95
CA LYS A 74 3.72 -4.74 11.46
C LYS A 74 3.28 -5.99 10.71
N LEU A 75 4.24 -6.88 10.47
CA LEU A 75 3.99 -8.21 9.94
C LEU A 75 4.23 -9.24 11.03
N SER A 76 3.43 -10.31 11.04
CA SER A 76 3.87 -11.56 11.66
C SER A 76 5.00 -12.20 10.86
N VAL A 77 5.71 -13.15 11.46
CA VAL A 77 6.76 -13.93 10.77
C VAL A 77 6.18 -14.59 9.51
N ASP A 78 4.99 -15.20 9.62
CA ASP A 78 4.33 -15.87 8.50
C ASP A 78 3.91 -14.90 7.40
N GLN A 79 3.39 -13.72 7.76
CA GLN A 79 3.09 -12.66 6.78
C GLN A 79 4.36 -12.18 6.08
N GLY A 80 5.48 -12.06 6.81
CA GLY A 80 6.77 -11.72 6.23
C GLY A 80 7.25 -12.76 5.21
N ARG A 81 7.22 -14.04 5.58
CA ARG A 81 7.57 -15.15 4.68
C ARG A 81 6.65 -15.23 3.45
N ALA A 82 5.35 -15.05 3.65
CA ALA A 82 4.37 -15.05 2.57
C ALA A 82 4.58 -13.88 1.59
N ALA A 83 4.91 -12.68 2.09
CA ALA A 83 5.24 -11.54 1.25
C ALA A 83 6.54 -11.78 0.45
N ALA A 84 7.56 -12.36 1.08
CA ALA A 84 8.81 -12.70 0.42
C ALA A 84 8.61 -13.75 -0.70
N ALA A 85 7.86 -14.82 -0.42
CA ALA A 85 7.51 -15.83 -1.41
C ALA A 85 6.67 -15.24 -2.57
N ALA A 86 5.76 -14.32 -2.27
CA ALA A 86 4.97 -13.64 -3.30
C ALA A 86 5.84 -12.77 -4.22
N LEU A 87 6.88 -12.11 -3.71
CA LEU A 87 7.82 -11.34 -4.54
C LEU A 87 8.59 -12.23 -5.52
N VAL A 88 8.94 -13.45 -5.13
CA VAL A 88 9.57 -14.43 -6.03
C VAL A 88 8.66 -14.76 -7.21
N VAL A 89 7.35 -14.91 -6.97
CA VAL A 89 6.35 -15.15 -8.04
C VAL A 89 6.12 -13.90 -8.90
N LEU A 90 6.19 -12.71 -8.30
CA LEU A 90 6.02 -11.42 -8.97
C LEU A 90 7.28 -10.90 -9.66
N ASP A 91 8.32 -11.71 -9.77
CA ASP A 91 9.60 -11.34 -10.37
C ASP A 91 9.46 -11.09 -11.88
N ARG A 92 8.99 -9.89 -12.22
CA ARG A 92 8.71 -9.40 -13.57
C ARG A 92 9.39 -8.05 -13.78
N PRO A 93 9.67 -7.64 -15.05
CA PRO A 93 10.38 -6.40 -15.34
C PRO A 93 9.80 -5.16 -14.63
N ALA A 94 8.49 -4.97 -14.66
CA ALA A 94 7.85 -3.81 -14.02
C ALA A 94 7.99 -3.79 -12.50
N VAL A 95 7.93 -4.97 -11.85
CA VAL A 95 8.10 -5.10 -10.40
C VAL A 95 9.55 -4.87 -10.00
N ARG A 96 10.52 -5.33 -10.82
CA ARG A 96 11.95 -5.02 -10.62
C ARG A 96 12.23 -3.53 -10.76
N GLU A 97 11.67 -2.88 -11.77
CA GLU A 97 11.78 -1.42 -11.93
C GLU A 97 11.16 -0.68 -10.75
N LEU A 98 9.98 -1.11 -10.28
CA LEU A 98 9.34 -0.55 -9.10
C LEU A 98 10.22 -0.73 -7.86
N HIS A 99 10.80 -1.92 -7.66
CA HIS A 99 11.65 -2.22 -6.51
C HIS A 99 12.86 -1.29 -6.41
N ALA A 100 13.47 -0.98 -7.55
CA ALA A 100 14.62 -0.10 -7.61
C ALA A 100 14.32 1.31 -7.05
N VAL A 101 13.08 1.79 -7.21
CA VAL A 101 12.68 3.17 -6.87
C VAL A 101 11.74 3.27 -5.66
N MET A 102 10.92 2.27 -5.39
CA MET A 102 9.86 2.24 -4.37
C MET A 102 9.76 0.84 -3.72
N PRO A 103 10.76 0.43 -2.92
CA PRO A 103 10.78 -0.90 -2.31
C PRO A 103 9.63 -1.14 -1.32
N ARG A 104 9.07 -0.10 -0.68
CA ARG A 104 7.91 -0.28 0.24
C ARG A 104 6.64 -0.59 -0.53
N SER A 105 6.40 0.13 -1.61
CA SER A 105 5.29 -0.14 -2.52
C SER A 105 5.41 -1.52 -3.16
N THR A 106 6.63 -1.96 -3.47
CA THR A 106 6.90 -3.32 -3.97
C THR A 106 6.47 -4.40 -2.96
N VAL A 107 6.81 -4.24 -1.68
CA VAL A 107 6.38 -5.18 -0.63
C VAL A 107 4.86 -5.16 -0.45
N GLU A 108 4.22 -3.99 -0.46
CA GLU A 108 2.76 -3.92 -0.36
C GLU A 108 2.05 -4.51 -1.57
N LEU A 109 2.62 -4.41 -2.76
CA LEU A 109 2.09 -5.04 -3.98
C LEU A 109 2.15 -6.56 -3.90
N ALA A 110 3.25 -7.12 -3.39
CA ALA A 110 3.36 -8.57 -3.15
C ALA A 110 2.34 -9.08 -2.15
N ARG A 111 2.14 -8.32 -1.06
CA ARG A 111 1.08 -8.61 -0.10
C ARG A 111 -0.31 -8.49 -0.72
N ALA A 112 -0.52 -7.51 -1.60
CA ALA A 112 -1.80 -7.34 -2.27
C ALA A 112 -2.17 -8.56 -3.13
N VAL A 113 -1.21 -9.13 -3.84
CA VAL A 113 -1.42 -10.36 -4.62
C VAL A 113 -1.66 -11.55 -3.71
N ARG A 114 -0.87 -11.69 -2.65
CA ARG A 114 -0.94 -12.86 -1.77
C ARG A 114 -2.17 -12.90 -0.86
N GLU A 115 -2.56 -11.75 -0.34
CA GLU A 115 -3.51 -11.62 0.78
C GLU A 115 -4.83 -10.93 0.38
N ARG A 116 -4.83 -10.11 -0.69
CA ARG A 116 -5.92 -9.14 -0.96
C ARG A 116 -6.63 -9.36 -2.29
N GLY A 117 -6.28 -10.42 -3.02
CA GLY A 117 -6.94 -10.81 -4.27
C GLY A 117 -6.62 -9.90 -5.46
N VAL A 118 -5.49 -9.17 -5.44
CA VAL A 118 -4.99 -8.48 -6.64
C VAL A 118 -4.41 -9.52 -7.58
N SER A 119 -4.82 -9.52 -8.86
CA SER A 119 -4.24 -10.44 -9.83
C SER A 119 -2.80 -10.05 -10.16
N VAL A 120 -2.01 -10.98 -10.68
CA VAL A 120 -0.63 -10.70 -11.07
C VAL A 120 -0.58 -9.68 -12.21
N GLU A 121 -1.54 -9.71 -13.13
CA GLU A 121 -1.67 -8.78 -14.25
C GLU A 121 -1.93 -7.35 -13.75
N GLU A 122 -2.85 -7.22 -12.80
CA GLU A 122 -3.17 -5.91 -12.21
C GLU A 122 -2.01 -5.41 -11.35
N ALA A 123 -1.30 -6.29 -10.64
CA ALA A 123 -0.10 -5.92 -9.92
C ALA A 123 0.99 -5.38 -10.85
N ASP A 124 1.21 -6.03 -11.99
CA ASP A 124 2.15 -5.58 -13.01
C ASP A 124 1.73 -4.22 -13.62
N ALA A 125 0.43 -4.02 -13.88
CA ALA A 125 -0.09 -2.73 -14.33
C ALA A 125 0.13 -1.60 -13.30
N ILE A 126 -0.12 -1.88 -12.01
CA ILE A 126 0.15 -0.95 -10.90
C ILE A 126 1.64 -0.63 -10.83
N ALA A 127 2.53 -1.62 -10.95
CA ALA A 127 3.97 -1.40 -10.92
C ALA A 127 4.44 -0.49 -12.04
N ARG A 128 4.05 -0.76 -13.30
CA ARG A 128 4.37 0.10 -14.45
C ARG A 128 3.86 1.52 -14.24
N TYR A 129 2.64 1.66 -13.73
CA TYR A 129 2.05 2.96 -13.48
C TYR A 129 2.82 3.76 -12.42
N LEU A 130 3.17 3.13 -11.28
CA LEU A 130 3.94 3.78 -10.22
C LEU A 130 5.34 4.19 -10.71
N VAL A 131 6.00 3.37 -11.53
CA VAL A 131 7.28 3.74 -12.15
C VAL A 131 7.13 4.98 -13.03
N ARG A 132 6.07 5.08 -13.86
CA ARG A 132 5.79 6.30 -14.66
C ARG A 132 5.55 7.52 -13.78
N VAL A 133 4.84 7.37 -12.65
CA VAL A 133 4.64 8.44 -11.66
C VAL A 133 6.00 8.95 -11.16
N VAL A 134 6.88 8.06 -10.70
CA VAL A 134 8.21 8.44 -10.21
C VAL A 134 9.03 9.16 -11.28
N GLN A 135 9.06 8.62 -12.50
CA GLN A 135 9.80 9.21 -13.62
C GLN A 135 9.29 10.62 -13.97
N ALA A 136 7.98 10.77 -14.16
CA ALA A 136 7.38 12.04 -14.56
C ALA A 136 7.51 13.11 -13.47
N LEU A 137 7.27 12.77 -12.20
CA LEU A 137 7.30 13.75 -11.11
C LEU A 137 8.72 14.04 -10.62
N SER A 138 9.67 13.11 -10.79
CA SER A 138 11.07 13.28 -10.41
C SER A 138 11.22 13.85 -8.99
N PHE A 139 10.64 13.15 -8.02
CA PHE A 139 10.58 13.60 -6.62
C PHE A 139 11.96 13.79 -6.00
N GLU A 140 12.22 14.95 -5.40
CA GLU A 140 13.42 15.14 -4.56
C GLU A 140 13.37 14.27 -3.29
N ARG A 141 12.16 13.98 -2.79
CA ARG A 141 11.94 13.19 -1.56
C ARG A 141 11.17 11.89 -1.84
N LEU A 142 11.68 11.11 -2.78
CA LEU A 142 11.06 9.86 -3.22
C LEU A 142 10.83 8.84 -2.07
N ALA A 143 11.78 8.70 -1.15
CA ALA A 143 11.63 7.78 -0.01
C ALA A 143 10.43 8.15 0.88
N THR A 144 10.20 9.45 1.12
CA THR A 144 9.03 9.95 1.85
C THR A 144 7.74 9.73 1.08
N PHE A 145 7.78 9.84 -0.25
CA PHE A 145 6.64 9.53 -1.12
C PHE A 145 6.26 8.04 -1.04
N ASP A 146 7.22 7.13 -1.18
CA ASP A 146 7.00 5.68 -1.06
C ASP A 146 6.50 5.29 0.33
N GLU A 147 7.05 5.88 1.40
CA GLU A 147 6.58 5.67 2.76
C GLU A 147 5.12 6.08 2.96
N ASN A 148 4.76 7.29 2.51
CA ASN A 148 3.43 7.83 2.77
C ASN A 148 2.34 7.22 1.89
N HIS A 149 2.68 6.65 0.73
CA HIS A 149 1.67 6.16 -0.20
C HIS A 149 1.66 4.64 -0.39
N SER A 150 2.69 3.91 0.04
CA SER A 150 2.69 2.44 -0.06
C SER A 150 1.54 1.79 0.71
N HIS A 151 1.12 2.38 1.83
CA HIS A 151 0.14 1.77 2.74
C HIS A 151 -1.28 1.62 2.14
N VAL A 152 -1.63 2.36 1.09
CA VAL A 152 -2.93 2.19 0.41
C VAL A 152 -2.89 1.13 -0.68
N ILE A 153 -1.72 0.78 -1.22
CA ILE A 153 -1.59 -0.07 -2.41
C ILE A 153 -2.23 -1.45 -2.18
N GLY A 154 -3.18 -1.79 -3.06
CA GLY A 154 -3.85 -3.08 -3.07
C GLY A 154 -4.78 -3.35 -1.88
N ARG A 155 -5.08 -2.33 -1.05
CA ARG A 155 -5.97 -2.47 0.11
C ARG A 155 -7.41 -2.14 -0.18
N ASP A 156 -8.30 -2.73 0.61
CA ASP A 156 -9.66 -2.24 0.74
C ASP A 156 -9.72 -1.10 1.76
N TRP A 157 -10.70 -0.21 1.62
CA TRP A 157 -10.89 0.93 2.53
C TRP A 157 -10.84 0.56 4.03
N PRO A 158 -11.52 -0.52 4.49
CA PRO A 158 -11.50 -0.87 5.91
C PRO A 158 -10.14 -1.33 6.44
N ASP A 159 -9.21 -1.73 5.56
CA ASP A 159 -7.88 -2.22 5.93
C ASP A 159 -6.85 -1.08 6.07
N ILE A 160 -7.26 0.15 5.79
CA ILE A 160 -6.40 1.33 5.85
C ILE A 160 -6.58 1.98 7.23
N ASP A 161 -5.51 1.97 8.00
CA ASP A 161 -5.49 2.54 9.35
C ASP A 161 -5.31 4.06 9.31
N TYR A 162 -6.43 4.77 9.43
CA TYR A 162 -6.52 6.22 9.57
C TYR A 162 -6.62 6.70 11.04
N THR A 163 -6.60 5.79 12.01
CA THR A 163 -6.89 6.13 13.42
C THR A 163 -5.88 7.11 14.00
N GLY A 164 -4.60 6.96 13.63
CA GLY A 164 -3.53 7.88 14.03
C GLY A 164 -3.63 9.28 13.42
N GLU A 165 -4.56 9.52 12.49
CA GLU A 165 -4.74 10.78 11.77
C GLU A 165 -6.07 11.47 12.14
N GLY A 166 -6.83 10.91 13.08
CA GLY A 166 -8.13 11.45 13.50
C GLY A 166 -9.22 11.32 12.43
N MET A 167 -9.04 10.41 11.46
CA MET A 167 -9.95 10.20 10.33
C MET A 167 -10.50 8.77 10.34
N THR A 168 -11.64 8.54 9.70
CA THR A 168 -12.21 7.20 9.52
C THR A 168 -12.07 6.77 8.06
N TRP A 169 -12.04 5.46 7.81
CA TRP A 169 -12.02 4.97 6.43
C TRP A 169 -13.29 5.39 5.68
N GLN A 170 -14.44 5.53 6.37
CA GLN A 170 -15.70 5.98 5.78
C GLN A 170 -15.60 7.43 5.30
N SER A 171 -15.04 8.32 6.12
CA SER A 171 -14.87 9.73 5.73
C SER A 171 -13.89 9.84 4.57
N GLN A 172 -12.79 9.09 4.62
CA GLN A 172 -11.81 9.05 3.52
C GLN A 172 -12.45 8.53 2.23
N ARG A 173 -13.20 7.43 2.31
CA ARG A 173 -13.92 6.91 1.15
C ARG A 173 -14.89 7.94 0.57
N ALA A 174 -15.69 8.60 1.42
CA ALA A 174 -16.63 9.64 0.97
C ALA A 174 -15.95 10.82 0.27
N ASP A 175 -14.73 11.18 0.68
CA ASP A 175 -13.96 12.26 0.06
C ASP A 175 -13.28 11.86 -1.26
N TRP A 176 -12.91 10.59 -1.42
CA TRP A 176 -12.09 10.10 -2.53
C TRP A 176 -12.88 9.36 -3.60
N GLU A 177 -13.97 8.69 -3.26
CA GLU A 177 -14.83 7.95 -4.19
C GLU A 177 -15.45 8.87 -5.27
N PRO A 178 -15.97 10.09 -4.96
CA PRO A 178 -16.44 11.03 -5.99
C PRO A 178 -15.35 11.52 -6.94
N LYS A 179 -14.07 11.36 -6.57
CA LYS A 179 -12.90 11.68 -7.40
C LYS A 179 -12.45 10.49 -8.25
N GLY A 180 -13.17 9.37 -8.20
CA GLY A 180 -12.89 8.15 -8.96
C GLY A 180 -12.03 7.11 -8.22
N VAL A 181 -11.75 7.29 -6.93
CA VAL A 181 -10.98 6.32 -6.14
C VAL A 181 -11.91 5.29 -5.51
N ILE A 182 -12.31 4.29 -6.29
CA ILE A 182 -13.26 3.26 -5.84
C ILE A 182 -12.55 2.17 -5.05
N SER A 183 -11.34 1.78 -5.47
CA SER A 183 -10.55 0.71 -4.85
C SER A 183 -9.06 1.00 -5.03
N PHE A 184 -8.18 0.54 -4.14
CA PHE A 184 -6.73 0.62 -4.37
C PHE A 184 -6.14 -0.64 -4.99
N LYS A 185 -7.00 -1.57 -5.44
CA LYS A 185 -6.59 -2.83 -6.06
C LYS A 185 -6.35 -2.73 -7.56
N ARG A 186 -6.65 -1.59 -8.18
CA ARG A 186 -6.54 -1.41 -9.64
C ARG A 186 -5.82 -0.11 -10.00
N ALA A 187 -4.99 -0.15 -11.03
CA ALA A 187 -4.18 0.96 -11.49
C ALA A 187 -5.01 2.22 -11.83
N PRO A 188 -6.17 2.17 -12.51
CA PRO A 188 -6.95 3.38 -12.82
C PRO A 188 -7.41 4.15 -11.58
N PHE A 189 -7.70 3.45 -10.49
CA PHE A 189 -8.14 4.07 -9.24
C PHE A 189 -6.96 4.59 -8.41
N ILE A 190 -5.82 3.91 -8.43
CA ILE A 190 -4.55 4.45 -7.89
C ILE A 190 -4.15 5.71 -8.67
N HIS A 191 -4.42 5.75 -9.98
CA HIS A 191 -4.21 6.94 -10.79
C HIS A 191 -5.09 8.11 -10.32
N ALA A 192 -6.39 7.89 -10.21
CA ALA A 192 -7.31 8.89 -9.65
C ALA A 192 -6.87 9.40 -8.27
N TYR A 193 -6.37 8.50 -7.42
CA TYR A 193 -5.84 8.85 -6.10
C TYR A 193 -4.67 9.83 -6.20
N PHE A 194 -3.65 9.55 -7.02
CA PHE A 194 -2.51 10.47 -7.13
C PHE A 194 -2.84 11.78 -7.82
N VAL A 195 -3.75 11.78 -8.81
CA VAL A 195 -4.26 13.03 -9.42
C VAL A 195 -4.93 13.92 -8.37
N GLY A 196 -5.70 13.35 -7.45
CA GLY A 196 -6.28 14.12 -6.35
C GLY A 196 -5.25 14.48 -5.27
N ALA A 197 -4.31 13.59 -4.95
CA ALA A 197 -3.28 13.80 -3.94
C ALA A 197 -2.33 14.95 -4.30
N GLU A 198 -2.00 15.11 -5.58
CA GLU A 198 -1.18 16.24 -6.07
C GLU A 198 -1.78 17.60 -5.71
N ARG A 199 -3.11 17.69 -5.62
CA ARG A 199 -3.83 18.93 -5.33
C ARG A 199 -3.87 19.27 -3.84
N LEU A 200 -3.39 18.37 -2.97
CA LEU A 200 -3.38 18.61 -1.53
C LEU A 200 -2.36 19.71 -1.17
N PRO A 201 -2.68 20.64 -0.24
CA PRO A 201 -1.83 21.79 0.06
C PRO A 201 -0.38 21.44 0.44
N HIS A 202 -0.17 20.29 1.07
CA HIS A 202 1.13 19.87 1.55
C HIS A 202 1.97 19.08 0.53
N TRP A 203 1.41 18.65 -0.61
CA TRP A 203 2.07 17.77 -1.58
C TRP A 203 3.45 18.30 -2.01
N LYS A 204 3.50 19.55 -2.48
CA LYS A 204 4.76 20.19 -2.93
C LYS A 204 5.77 20.34 -1.80
N ARG A 205 5.31 20.67 -0.59
CA ARG A 205 6.15 20.86 0.58
C ARG A 205 6.79 19.55 1.06
N VAL A 206 6.01 18.46 1.06
CA VAL A 206 6.44 17.17 1.59
C VAL A 206 7.29 16.41 0.59
N TYR A 207 6.86 16.29 -0.67
CA TYR A 207 7.49 15.40 -1.65
C TYR A 207 8.41 16.11 -2.65
N ARG A 208 8.27 17.43 -2.80
CA ARG A 208 9.08 18.26 -3.72
C ARG A 208 9.18 17.66 -5.13
N PRO A 209 8.04 17.45 -5.82
CA PRO A 209 8.06 17.02 -7.22
C PRO A 209 8.56 18.14 -8.13
N ARG A 210 9.23 17.77 -9.23
CA ARG A 210 9.63 18.69 -10.30
C ARG A 210 8.64 18.68 -11.47
N GLY A 211 8.01 17.53 -11.73
CA GLY A 211 6.97 17.37 -12.76
C GLY A 211 5.55 17.47 -12.19
N ARG A 212 4.57 17.00 -12.98
CA ARG A 212 3.15 17.01 -12.59
C ARG A 212 2.43 15.72 -12.96
N MET A 213 1.35 15.40 -12.24
CA MET A 213 0.51 14.23 -12.51
C MET A 213 -0.14 14.25 -13.90
N ARG A 214 -0.44 15.44 -14.44
CA ARG A 214 -1.00 15.56 -15.80
C ARG A 214 -0.05 15.06 -16.90
N ASP A 215 1.24 14.96 -16.60
CA ASP A 215 2.27 14.51 -17.53
C ASP A 215 2.44 12.97 -17.44
N VAL A 216 1.77 12.31 -16.47
CA VAL A 216 1.76 10.86 -16.32
C VAL A 216 0.68 10.25 -17.19
N GLN A 217 1.07 9.38 -18.12
CA GLN A 217 0.11 8.61 -18.91
C GLN A 217 -0.72 7.68 -18.00
N ALA A 218 -2.05 7.82 -18.09
CA ALA A 218 -3.00 6.95 -17.40
C ALA A 218 -2.72 5.47 -17.70
N PRO A 219 -2.98 4.57 -16.73
CA PRO A 219 -2.76 3.14 -16.89
C PRO A 219 -3.72 2.46 -17.87
#